data_AF-A0A3C1V9G3-F1
#
_entry.id   AF-A0A3C1V9G3-F1
#
_cell.length_a   1.000
_cell.length_b   1.000
_cell.length_c   1.000
_cell.angle_alpha   90.00
_cell.angle_beta   90.00
_cell.angle_gamma   90.00
#
_symmetry.space_group_name_H-M   'P 1'
#
loop_
_entity.id
_entity.type
_entity.pdbx_description
1 polymer ?
#
loop_
_entity_poly.entity_id
_entity_poly.type
_entity_poly.pdbx_seq_one_letter_code
_entity_poly.pdbx_strand_id
1 'polypeptide(L)'
;MTGRKMTVPFTRSRAYRKNDNAHCEQKNWTQVRQHFGHERFEQPELVALMNDLYAQEWRQFTHHFKPTFKLLKRDKRGSKTVRIYGPTPQTPYQRLLKAPTLMKPPRPGCGRNMCGWIRSS
;
A
#
# COMPACT_ATOMS: atom_id res chain seq x y z
N MET A 1 -5.87 -3.93 -9.94
CA MET A 1 -6.12 -2.49 -9.94
C MET A 1 -7.62 -2.27 -9.94
N THR A 2 -8.21 -1.78 -8.86
CA THR A 2 -9.64 -1.39 -8.84
C THR A 2 -9.81 -0.16 -9.72
N GLY A 3 -10.65 -0.24 -10.75
CA GLY A 3 -10.88 0.76 -11.80
C GLY A 3 -11.57 2.05 -11.32
N ARG A 4 -11.03 2.70 -10.28
CA ARG A 4 -11.41 4.06 -9.92
C ARG A 4 -10.85 5.03 -10.95
N LYS A 5 -11.73 5.79 -11.60
CA LYS A 5 -11.35 6.90 -12.49
C LYS A 5 -10.65 7.96 -11.62
N MET A 6 -9.33 8.08 -11.78
CA MET A 6 -8.51 9.04 -11.04
C MET A 6 -8.98 10.45 -11.40
N THR A 7 -9.74 11.09 -10.51
CA THR A 7 -10.30 12.44 -10.74
C THR A 7 -9.23 13.52 -10.65
N VAL A 8 -8.10 13.23 -10.01
CA VAL A 8 -6.98 14.16 -9.86
C VAL A 8 -5.78 13.61 -10.62
N PRO A 9 -5.20 14.36 -11.56
CA PRO A 9 -3.93 13.97 -12.17
C PRO A 9 -2.84 13.98 -11.10
N PHE A 10 -2.10 12.87 -10.97
CA PHE A 10 -0.91 12.84 -10.14
C PHE A 10 0.14 13.79 -10.74
N THR A 11 0.33 14.93 -10.11
CA THR A 11 1.38 15.89 -10.49
C THR A 11 2.62 15.62 -9.64
N ARG A 12 3.79 15.51 -10.28
CA ARG A 12 5.06 15.31 -9.55
C ARG A 12 5.54 16.65 -9.00
N SER A 13 5.65 16.76 -7.68
CA SER A 13 6.28 17.89 -7.01
C SER A 13 7.81 17.91 -7.22
N ARG A 14 8.39 19.09 -7.49
CA ARG A 14 9.84 19.29 -7.67
C ARG A 14 10.57 19.23 -6.33
N ALA A 15 11.82 18.77 -6.32
CA ALA A 15 12.68 18.87 -5.14
C ALA A 15 12.83 20.35 -4.73
N TYR A 16 12.83 20.61 -3.42
CA TYR A 16 12.98 21.94 -2.80
C TYR A 16 11.86 22.96 -3.02
N ARG A 17 10.70 22.54 -3.53
CA ARG A 17 9.53 23.42 -3.65
C ARG A 17 8.40 22.88 -2.76
N LYS A 18 8.19 23.53 -1.60
CA LYS A 18 7.07 23.24 -0.70
C LYS A 18 5.78 23.73 -1.34
N ASN A 19 4.99 22.80 -1.86
CA ASN A 19 3.55 23.00 -2.05
C ASN A 19 2.88 21.98 -1.14
N ASP A 20 2.21 22.42 -0.08
CA ASP A 20 1.46 21.55 0.83
C ASP A 20 0.24 21.00 0.07
N ASN A 21 0.43 19.88 -0.64
CA ASN A 21 -0.65 19.18 -1.31
C ASN A 21 -1.56 18.53 -0.24
N ALA A 22 -2.76 19.06 -0.07
CA ALA A 22 -3.76 18.58 0.89
C ALA A 22 -4.28 17.16 0.59
N HIS A 23 -4.10 16.68 -0.65
CA HIS A 23 -4.45 15.32 -1.05
C HIS A 23 -3.19 14.45 -1.07
N CYS A 24 -3.18 13.42 -0.20
CA CYS A 24 -2.03 12.56 0.04
C CYS A 24 -1.42 12.02 -1.27
N GLU A 25 -0.25 12.53 -1.63
CA GLU A 25 0.66 11.83 -2.50
C GLU A 25 1.02 10.51 -1.84
N GLN A 26 0.91 9.39 -2.56
CA GLN A 26 1.59 8.16 -2.16
C GLN A 26 3.05 8.51 -1.88
N LYS A 27 3.67 7.92 -0.84
CA LYS A 27 5.02 8.25 -0.39
C LYS A 27 6.08 7.80 -1.41
N ASN A 28 6.10 8.44 -2.56
CA ASN A 28 6.96 8.21 -3.72
C ASN A 28 8.43 8.43 -3.37
N TRP A 29 8.71 9.13 -2.28
CA TRP A 29 10.06 9.30 -1.75
C TRP A 29 10.73 7.96 -1.41
N THR A 30 10.11 7.14 -0.57
CA THR A 30 10.86 6.06 0.12
C THR A 30 11.03 4.83 -0.76
N GLN A 31 10.08 4.61 -1.65
CA GLN A 31 10.19 3.52 -2.60
C GLN A 31 10.87 4.06 -3.87
N VAL A 32 10.22 4.96 -4.60
CA VAL A 32 10.67 5.32 -5.96
C VAL A 32 11.98 6.11 -5.94
N ARG A 33 12.07 7.19 -5.14
CA ARG A 33 13.25 8.08 -5.16
C ARG A 33 14.49 7.51 -4.47
N GLN A 34 14.36 6.57 -3.54
CA GLN A 34 15.54 5.88 -3.00
C GLN A 34 16.20 4.95 -4.02
N HIS A 35 15.43 4.40 -4.96
CA HIS A 35 15.95 3.41 -5.91
C HIS A 35 16.43 4.06 -7.21
N PHE A 36 15.75 5.11 -7.67
CA PHE A 36 16.04 5.75 -8.96
C PHE A 36 16.61 7.17 -8.84
N GLY A 37 16.74 7.69 -7.62
CA GLY A 37 17.23 9.05 -7.39
C GLY A 37 16.26 10.13 -7.84
N HIS A 38 16.82 11.31 -8.12
CA HIS A 38 16.08 12.53 -8.48
C HIS A 38 16.22 12.93 -9.94
N GLU A 39 17.00 12.18 -10.72
CA GLU A 39 17.29 12.51 -12.11
C GLU A 39 16.09 12.30 -13.02
N ARG A 40 16.07 13.04 -14.13
CA ARG A 40 15.05 12.91 -15.15
C ARG A 40 15.54 11.89 -16.18
N PHE A 41 14.76 10.84 -16.38
CA PHE A 41 14.97 9.93 -17.48
C PHE A 41 14.40 10.55 -18.74
N GLU A 42 15.25 10.76 -19.75
CA GLU A 42 14.86 11.35 -21.04
C GLU A 42 14.32 10.28 -22.01
N GLN A 43 14.68 9.02 -21.78
CA GLN A 43 14.26 7.89 -22.61
C GLN A 43 12.90 7.33 -22.12
N PRO A 44 11.85 7.38 -22.95
CA PRO A 44 10.51 6.92 -22.55
C PRO A 44 10.43 5.40 -22.39
N GLU A 45 11.27 4.63 -23.09
CA GLU A 45 11.30 3.16 -23.00
C GLU A 45 11.71 2.68 -21.60
N LEU A 46 12.66 3.39 -20.97
CA LEU A 46 13.11 3.09 -19.62
C LEU A 46 11.98 3.24 -18.60
N VAL A 47 11.07 4.20 -18.82
CA VAL A 47 9.92 4.43 -17.94
C VAL A 47 8.97 3.22 -17.93
N ALA A 48 8.77 2.56 -19.07
CA ALA A 48 7.94 1.37 -19.15
C ALA A 48 8.54 0.20 -18.35
N LEU A 49 9.83 -0.06 -18.53
CA LEU A 49 10.56 -1.12 -17.80
C LEU A 49 10.58 -0.86 -16.29
N MET A 50 10.81 0.39 -15.88
CA MET A 50 10.79 0.77 -14.45
C MET A 50 9.41 0.56 -13.83
N ASN A 51 8.35 0.91 -14.55
CA ASN A 51 6.97 0.73 -14.08
C ASN A 51 6.64 -0.76 -13.92
N ASP A 52 7.11 -1.59 -14.83
CA ASP A 52 6.90 -3.04 -14.77
C ASP A 52 7.57 -3.65 -13.54
N LEU A 53 8.87 -3.34 -13.34
CA LEU A 53 9.64 -3.73 -12.16
C LEU A 53 8.96 -3.28 -10.84
N TYR A 54 8.38 -2.09 -10.86
CA TYR A 54 7.68 -1.55 -9.69
C TYR A 54 6.38 -2.28 -9.39
N ALA A 55 5.60 -2.55 -10.43
CA ALA A 55 4.27 -3.12 -10.32
C ALA A 55 4.31 -4.60 -9.92
N GLN A 56 5.28 -5.35 -10.44
CA GLN A 56 5.36 -6.79 -10.27
C GLN A 56 6.21 -7.16 -9.06
N GLU A 57 7.52 -6.93 -9.10
CA GLU A 57 8.48 -7.47 -8.12
C GLU A 57 8.54 -6.59 -6.88
N TRP A 58 8.78 -5.28 -7.07
CA TRP A 58 9.05 -4.39 -5.94
C TRP A 58 7.84 -4.24 -5.01
N ARG A 59 6.64 -4.16 -5.59
CA ARG A 59 5.39 -4.18 -4.84
C ARG A 59 5.23 -5.49 -4.05
N GLN A 60 5.51 -6.64 -4.64
CA GLN A 60 5.41 -7.91 -3.92
C GLN A 60 6.40 -7.96 -2.76
N PHE A 61 7.67 -7.62 -3.01
CA PHE A 61 8.73 -7.57 -2.01
C PHE A 61 8.36 -6.71 -0.81
N THR A 62 7.98 -5.46 -1.07
CA THR A 62 7.69 -4.48 -0.02
C THR A 62 6.43 -4.80 0.78
N HIS A 63 5.42 -5.41 0.16
CA HIS A 63 4.14 -5.70 0.81
C HIS A 63 4.07 -7.08 1.47
N HIS A 64 4.78 -8.09 0.96
CA HIS A 64 4.60 -9.48 1.42
C HIS A 64 5.83 -10.01 2.14
N PHE A 65 7.03 -9.61 1.71
CA PHE A 65 8.28 -10.22 2.14
C PHE A 65 9.07 -9.35 3.12
N LYS A 66 8.79 -8.04 3.18
CA LYS A 66 9.42 -7.16 4.18
C LYS A 66 8.89 -7.46 5.59
N PRO A 67 9.75 -7.84 6.56
CA PRO A 67 9.32 -8.08 7.93
C PRO A 67 8.86 -6.78 8.58
N THR A 68 7.72 -6.83 9.27
CA THR A 68 7.15 -5.66 9.96
C THR A 68 6.82 -6.01 11.41
N PHE A 69 6.75 -5.00 12.27
CA PHE A 69 6.22 -5.15 13.62
C PHE A 69 4.70 -4.96 13.61
N LYS A 70 3.97 -5.95 14.11
CA LYS A 70 2.53 -5.82 14.30
C LYS A 70 2.27 -5.03 15.57
N LEU A 71 1.49 -3.96 15.45
CA LEU A 71 0.98 -3.25 16.63
C LEU A 71 -0.04 -4.14 17.34
N LEU A 72 0.23 -4.47 18.60
CA LEU A 72 -0.65 -5.30 19.42
C LEU A 72 -1.67 -4.44 20.16
N LYS A 73 -1.20 -3.38 20.82
CA LYS A 73 -2.06 -2.54 21.65
C LYS A 73 -1.62 -1.08 21.63
N ARG A 74 -2.57 -0.18 21.86
CA ARG A 74 -2.31 1.22 22.20
C ARG A 74 -2.84 1.45 23.60
N ASP A 75 -1.97 1.87 24.51
CA ASP A 75 -2.33 2.17 25.89
C ASP A 75 -2.19 3.67 26.14
N LYS A 76 -3.21 4.30 26.70
CA LYS A 76 -3.16 5.72 27.11
C LYS A 76 -2.76 5.80 28.58
N ARG A 77 -1.59 6.37 28.86
CA ARG A 77 -1.09 6.63 30.23
C ARG A 77 -1.07 8.13 30.44
N GLY A 78 -2.14 8.66 31.04
CA GLY A 78 -2.36 10.10 31.19
C GLY A 78 -2.51 10.80 29.84
N SER A 79 -1.62 11.76 29.56
CA SER A 79 -1.58 12.49 28.28
C SER A 79 -0.82 11.75 27.16
N LYS A 80 -0.09 10.67 27.46
CA LYS A 80 0.75 9.96 26.48
C LYS A 80 0.09 8.67 25.99
N THR A 81 0.24 8.39 24.69
CA THR A 81 -0.19 7.11 24.08
C THR A 81 1.03 6.24 23.80
N VAL A 82 1.13 5.11 24.48
CA VAL A 82 2.18 4.11 24.30
C VAL A 82 1.71 3.04 23.32
N ARG A 83 2.53 2.73 22.32
CA ARG A 83 2.26 1.72 21.28
C ARG A 83 3.07 0.47 21.60
N ILE A 84 2.38 -0.63 21.89
CA ILE A 84 3.00 -1.93 22.21
C ILE A 84 3.02 -2.77 20.93
N TYR A 85 4.21 -3.18 20.52
CA TYR A 85 4.44 -4.00 19.32
C TYR A 85 4.75 -5.44 19.71
N GLY A 86 4.55 -6.38 18.77
CA GLY A 86 4.96 -7.77 18.97
C GLY A 86 6.47 -7.92 19.08
N PRO A 87 6.96 -8.94 19.80
CA PRO A 87 8.39 -9.12 20.06
C PRO A 87 9.17 -9.50 18.80
N THR A 88 8.60 -10.36 17.95
CA THR A 88 9.25 -10.84 16.72
C THR A 88 8.68 -10.15 15.49
N PRO A 89 9.52 -9.55 14.63
CA PRO A 89 9.07 -9.07 13.35
C PRO A 89 8.69 -10.26 12.46
N GLN A 90 7.55 -10.15 11.78
CA GLN A 90 7.06 -11.20 10.88
C GLN A 90 6.67 -10.57 9.56
N THR A 91 6.86 -11.32 8.47
CA THR A 91 6.41 -10.86 7.15
C THR A 91 4.88 -10.95 7.08
N PRO A 92 4.21 -10.05 6.33
CA PRO A 92 2.77 -10.16 6.12
C PRO A 92 2.35 -11.52 5.55
N TYR A 93 3.17 -12.13 4.70
CA TYR A 93 2.94 -13.48 4.19
C TYR A 93 2.96 -14.54 5.30
N GLN A 94 3.96 -14.52 6.19
CA GLN A 94 4.01 -15.44 7.34
C GLN A 94 2.81 -15.29 8.27
N ARG A 95 2.32 -14.06 8.47
CA ARG A 95 1.10 -13.83 9.27
C ARG A 95 -0.14 -14.36 8.60
N LEU A 96 -0.22 -14.25 7.26
CA LEU A 96 -1.32 -14.75 6.46
C LEU A 96 -1.40 -16.28 6.55
N LEU A 97 -0.25 -16.98 6.44
CA LEU A 97 -0.18 -18.43 6.64
C LEU A 97 -0.61 -18.87 8.05
N LYS A 98 -0.32 -18.08 9.08
CA LYS A 98 -0.73 -18.33 10.47
C LYS A 98 -2.18 -17.93 10.76
N ALA A 99 -2.84 -17.23 9.84
CA ALA A 99 -4.20 -16.75 10.06
C ALA A 99 -5.21 -17.89 9.88
N PRO A 100 -6.09 -18.17 10.87
CA PRO A 100 -7.05 -19.26 10.80
C PRO A 100 -8.11 -19.08 9.71
N THR A 101 -8.23 -17.87 9.14
CA THR A 101 -9.21 -17.53 8.10
C THR A 101 -8.99 -18.28 6.79
N LEU A 102 -7.75 -18.68 6.47
CA LEU A 102 -7.45 -19.45 5.24
C LEU A 102 -7.80 -20.93 5.35
N MET A 103 -7.99 -21.44 6.57
CA MET A 103 -8.35 -22.83 6.83
C MET A 103 -9.84 -23.09 6.58
N LYS A 104 -10.69 -22.05 6.59
CA LYS A 104 -12.11 -22.20 6.28
C LYS A 104 -12.28 -22.24 4.77
N PRO A 105 -12.92 -23.28 4.20
CA PRO A 105 -13.33 -23.25 2.80
C PRO A 105 -14.18 -21.99 2.57
N PRO A 106 -14.09 -21.36 1.39
CA PRO A 106 -14.99 -20.28 1.05
C PRO A 106 -16.41 -20.75 1.32
N ARG A 107 -17.18 -19.98 2.12
CA ARG A 107 -18.56 -20.34 2.45
C ARG A 107 -19.30 -20.64 1.14
N PRO A 108 -19.82 -21.87 0.94
CA PRO A 108 -20.58 -22.19 -0.26
C PRO A 108 -21.82 -21.27 -0.24
N GLY A 109 -21.88 -20.33 -1.19
CA GLY A 109 -23.01 -19.41 -1.33
C GLY A 109 -22.69 -17.91 -1.33
N CYS A 110 -21.45 -17.46 -1.08
CA CYS A 110 -21.11 -16.05 -1.33
C CYS A 110 -20.73 -15.84 -2.81
N GLY A 111 -21.72 -16.00 -3.69
CA GLY A 111 -21.65 -15.48 -5.04
C GLY A 111 -21.46 -13.97 -4.97
N ARG A 112 -20.49 -13.45 -5.72
CA ARG A 112 -20.30 -12.00 -5.91
C ARG A 112 -21.49 -11.42 -6.67
N ASN A 113 -22.59 -11.14 -5.96
CA ASN A 113 -23.64 -10.26 -6.45
C ASN A 113 -23.42 -8.89 -5.82
N MET A 114 -22.49 -8.10 -6.37
CA MET A 114 -22.44 -6.64 -6.18
C MET A 114 -23.06 -5.92 -7.39
N CYS A 115 -24.15 -6.47 -7.92
CA CYS A 115 -25.09 -5.77 -8.80
C CYS A 115 -26.44 -5.82 -8.10
N GLY A 116 -26.86 -4.73 -7.48
CA GLY A 116 -28.17 -4.70 -6.82
C GLY A 116 -28.38 -3.60 -5.81
N TRP A 117 -28.05 -2.34 -6.13
CA TRP A 117 -28.67 -1.17 -5.50
C TRP A 117 -28.82 -0.06 -6.54
N ILE A 118 -29.66 -0.33 -7.54
CA ILE A 118 -30.42 0.68 -8.29
C ILE A 118 -31.90 0.37 -8.04
N ARG A 119 -32.65 1.41 -7.61
CA ARG A 119 -34.11 1.56 -7.43
C ARG A 119 -34.75 1.21 -6.08
N SER A 120 -35.03 2.27 -5.32
CA SER A 120 -36.29 2.65 -4.61
C SER A 120 -35.88 3.86 -3.74
N SER A 121 -36.39 5.08 -3.87
CA SER A 121 -37.65 5.63 -4.42
C SER A 121 -37.42 7.03 -4.97
#